data_AF-A0A661IGY2-F1
#
_entry.id   AF-A0A661IGY2-F1
#
_cell.length_a   1.000
_cell.length_b   1.000
_cell.length_c   1.000
_cell.angle_alpha   90.00
_cell.angle_beta   90.00
_cell.angle_gamma   90.00
#
_symmetry.space_group_name_H-M   'P 1'
#
loop_
_entity.id
_entity.type
_entity.pdbx_description
1 polymer ?
#
loop_
_entity_poly.entity_id
_entity_poly.type
_entity_poly.pdbx_seq_one_letter_code
_entity_poly.pdbx_strand_id
1 'polypeptide(L)'
;MKLLLIFLLSFVILNAAEMGTRGGGCVLAQEGKVSVVYDAKVYSDARYKANAKSGKNFREIFIGSEINISDKITMKIVDYVPNKRMKGKPKTGVFLVDITLAKDTKSITMAYIFDKGIMNAIGVFNKSALSFSTKVNYSLCSVKLK
;
A
#
# COMPACT_ATOMS: atom_id res chain seq x y z
N MET A 1 40.02 28.52 17.33
CA MET A 1 40.72 27.22 17.14
C MET A 1 39.87 26.13 17.77
N LYS A 2 39.73 24.98 17.09
CA LYS A 2 38.76 23.87 17.28
C LYS A 2 37.34 24.24 16.83
N LEU A 3 36.86 23.98 15.62
CA LEU A 3 37.08 22.88 14.64
C LEU A 3 36.81 21.48 15.21
N LEU A 4 36.08 20.69 14.40
CA LEU A 4 35.64 19.30 14.56
C LEU A 4 34.41 19.03 15.45
N LEU A 5 33.23 19.03 14.83
CA LEU A 5 32.27 17.93 14.97
C LEU A 5 31.34 17.87 13.73
N ILE A 6 31.96 17.81 12.55
CA ILE A 6 31.32 17.41 11.29
C ILE A 6 32.16 16.25 10.77
N PHE A 7 31.82 15.02 11.15
CA PHE A 7 32.23 13.78 10.46
C PHE A 7 31.67 12.58 11.24
N LEU A 8 30.42 12.16 10.97
CA LEU A 8 29.98 10.75 11.06
C LEU A 8 28.50 10.57 10.65
N LEU A 9 28.15 10.85 9.39
CA LEU A 9 26.87 10.33 8.85
C LEU A 9 26.92 10.10 7.33
N SER A 10 28.12 9.79 6.83
CA SER A 10 28.34 9.21 5.52
C SER A 10 28.74 7.76 5.72
N PHE A 11 27.77 6.85 5.74
CA PHE A 11 27.85 5.46 5.25
C PHE A 11 26.49 4.78 5.45
N VAL A 12 25.49 5.19 4.66
CA VAL A 12 24.40 4.27 4.29
C VAL A 12 24.49 4.12 2.79
N ILE A 13 25.43 3.26 2.37
CA ILE A 13 25.54 2.86 0.98
C ILE A 13 24.26 2.14 0.59
N LEU A 14 23.80 2.54 -0.59
CA LEU A 14 22.71 2.02 -1.38
C LEU A 14 22.58 0.50 -1.29
N ASN A 15 21.43 0.04 -0.78
CA ASN A 15 20.73 -1.09 -1.38
C ASN A 15 19.41 -0.56 -1.93
N ALA A 16 19.50 0.27 -2.97
CA ALA A 16 18.35 0.51 -3.84
C ALA A 16 18.17 -0.75 -4.69
N ALA A 17 17.32 -1.68 -4.23
CA ALA A 17 16.81 -2.70 -5.12
C ALA A 17 16.11 -1.97 -6.27
N GLU A 18 16.69 -2.06 -7.48
CA GLU A 18 16.20 -1.42 -8.70
C GLU A 18 14.83 -1.97 -9.09
N MET A 19 13.76 -1.43 -8.49
CA MET A 19 12.43 -1.53 -9.08
C MET A 19 12.33 -0.53 -10.24
N GLY A 20 12.67 -0.96 -11.46
CA GLY A 20 12.24 -0.19 -12.64
C GLY A 20 13.01 -0.30 -13.94
N THR A 21 13.87 -1.28 -14.17
CA THR A 21 14.61 -1.41 -15.44
C THR A 21 14.33 -2.69 -16.21
N ARG A 22 13.69 -3.70 -15.60
CA ARG A 22 13.29 -4.95 -16.26
C ARG A 22 11.84 -5.26 -15.93
N GLY A 23 10.99 -5.36 -16.95
CA GLY A 23 9.57 -5.67 -16.78
C GLY A 23 9.36 -7.04 -16.11
N GLY A 24 8.34 -7.12 -15.25
CA GLY A 24 7.84 -8.39 -14.70
C GLY A 24 8.16 -8.62 -13.22
N GLY A 25 7.29 -8.17 -12.32
CA GLY A 25 7.11 -8.84 -11.03
C GLY A 25 6.30 -10.11 -11.29
N CYS A 26 6.81 -11.28 -10.92
CA CYS A 26 6.12 -12.55 -11.19
C CYS A 26 4.98 -12.82 -10.21
N VAL A 27 5.12 -12.35 -8.97
CA VAL A 27 4.13 -12.53 -7.90
C VAL A 27 4.18 -11.32 -6.97
N LEU A 28 3.02 -10.71 -6.74
CA LEU A 28 2.74 -9.79 -5.65
C LEU A 28 1.86 -10.49 -4.63
N ALA A 29 2.09 -10.25 -3.34
CA ALA A 29 1.24 -10.77 -2.27
C ALA A 29 1.15 -9.75 -1.15
N GLN A 30 -0.07 -9.50 -0.65
CA GLN A 30 -0.23 -8.77 0.60
C GLN A 30 0.36 -9.64 1.73
N GLU A 31 1.20 -9.05 2.57
CA GLU A 31 1.83 -9.76 3.69
C GLU A 31 1.62 -9.02 5.00
N GLY A 32 1.42 -9.80 6.05
CA GLY A 32 1.36 -9.30 7.42
C GLY A 32 0.04 -8.60 7.72
N LYS A 33 0.06 -7.82 8.80
CA LYS A 33 -1.12 -7.10 9.27
C LYS A 33 -1.35 -5.85 8.45
N VAL A 34 -2.63 -5.52 8.24
CA VAL A 34 -3.04 -4.22 7.74
C VAL A 34 -3.26 -3.30 8.92
N SER A 35 -2.56 -2.18 8.96
CA SER A 35 -2.77 -1.13 9.96
C SER A 35 -3.77 -0.14 9.42
N VAL A 36 -4.78 0.21 10.22
CA VAL A 36 -5.78 1.22 9.84
C VAL A 36 -5.76 2.37 10.84
N VAL A 37 -5.88 3.60 10.35
CA VAL A 37 -6.10 4.78 11.19
C VAL A 37 -7.41 5.42 10.75
N TYR A 38 -8.34 5.59 11.69
CA TYR A 38 -9.60 6.27 11.46
C TYR A 38 -9.91 7.18 12.64
N ASP A 39 -10.22 8.44 12.37
CA ASP A 39 -10.56 9.45 13.40
C ASP A 39 -9.49 9.51 14.51
N ALA A 40 -8.23 9.66 14.08
CA ALA A 40 -7.02 9.64 14.92
C ALA A 40 -6.76 8.36 15.74
N LYS A 41 -7.67 7.37 15.71
CA LYS A 41 -7.50 6.08 16.38
C LYS A 41 -6.78 5.07 15.48
N VAL A 42 -5.77 4.41 16.03
CA VAL A 42 -5.03 3.32 15.38
C VAL A 42 -5.71 1.99 15.68
N TYR A 43 -5.95 1.20 14.65
CA TYR A 43 -6.49 -0.15 14.70
C TYR A 43 -5.42 -1.11 14.18
N SER A 44 -4.67 -1.71 15.12
CA SER A 44 -3.56 -2.63 14.84
C SER A 44 -3.98 -4.07 14.57
N ASP A 45 -5.27 -4.36 14.77
CA ASP A 45 -5.91 -5.69 14.68
C ASP A 45 -6.99 -5.74 13.58
N ALA A 46 -7.00 -4.77 12.67
CA ALA A 46 -7.92 -4.79 11.53
C ALA A 46 -7.77 -6.12 10.75
N ARG A 47 -8.89 -6.83 10.59
CA ARG A 47 -8.91 -8.13 9.92
C ARG A 47 -8.96 -7.92 8.41
N TYR A 48 -7.85 -8.21 7.76
CA TYR A 48 -7.75 -8.22 6.31
C TYR A 48 -8.16 -9.58 5.74
N LYS A 49 -9.10 -9.56 4.80
CA LYS A 49 -9.51 -10.71 4.01
C LYS A 49 -9.16 -10.44 2.56
N ALA A 50 -8.10 -11.08 2.10
CA ALA A 50 -7.64 -10.98 0.73
C ALA A 50 -8.67 -11.62 -0.22
N ASN A 51 -8.91 -10.97 -1.37
CA ASN A 51 -9.62 -11.62 -2.48
C ASN A 51 -8.75 -12.71 -3.12
N ALA A 52 -7.46 -12.43 -3.29
CA ALA A 52 -6.46 -13.37 -3.77
C ALA A 52 -5.22 -13.28 -2.88
N LYS A 53 -4.64 -14.44 -2.54
CA LYS A 53 -3.41 -14.51 -1.73
C LYS A 53 -2.20 -13.93 -2.48
N SER A 54 -2.23 -13.97 -3.81
CA SER A 54 -1.19 -13.44 -4.67
C SER A 54 -1.71 -13.14 -6.08
N GLY A 55 -1.00 -12.30 -6.82
CA GLY A 55 -1.36 -11.94 -8.19
C GLY A 55 -0.21 -11.29 -8.95
N LYS A 56 -0.39 -11.09 -10.26
CA LYS A 56 0.62 -10.51 -11.15
C LYS A 56 0.70 -8.99 -11.06
N ASN A 57 -0.32 -8.36 -10.47
CA ASN A 57 -0.44 -6.90 -10.37
C ASN A 57 -1.31 -6.50 -9.16
N PHE A 58 -1.31 -5.20 -8.84
CA PHE A 58 -2.09 -4.66 -7.72
C PHE A 58 -3.60 -4.82 -7.89
N ARG A 59 -4.11 -4.84 -9.12
CA ARG A 59 -5.54 -5.05 -9.38
C ARG A 59 -5.97 -6.42 -8.85
N GLU A 60 -5.21 -7.46 -9.17
CA GLU A 60 -5.50 -8.84 -8.78
C GLU A 60 -5.45 -9.07 -7.26
N ILE A 61 -4.52 -8.43 -6.54
CA ILE A 61 -4.39 -8.66 -5.10
C ILE A 61 -5.27 -7.75 -4.24
N PHE A 62 -5.67 -6.56 -4.73
CA PHE A 62 -6.43 -5.60 -3.93
C PHE A 62 -7.92 -5.59 -4.24
N ILE A 63 -8.35 -5.64 -5.50
CA ILE A 63 -9.78 -5.55 -5.82
C ILE A 63 -10.53 -6.75 -5.24
N GLY A 64 -11.64 -6.46 -4.56
CA GLY A 64 -12.46 -7.42 -3.83
C GLY A 64 -12.00 -7.69 -2.40
N SER A 65 -10.82 -7.23 -2.00
CA SER A 65 -10.33 -7.44 -0.64
C SER A 65 -11.09 -6.59 0.37
N GLU A 66 -11.24 -7.13 1.58
CA GLU A 66 -11.98 -6.51 2.67
C GLU A 66 -11.05 -6.20 3.85
N ILE A 67 -11.20 -5.02 4.44
CA ILE A 67 -10.53 -4.61 5.68
C ILE A 67 -11.62 -4.36 6.71
N ASN A 68 -11.68 -5.21 7.74
CA ASN A 68 -12.66 -5.08 8.82
C ASN A 68 -11.97 -4.42 10.02
N ILE A 69 -12.35 -3.19 10.33
CA ILE A 69 -11.79 -2.42 11.44
C ILE A 69 -12.46 -2.83 12.76
N SER A 70 -13.76 -3.11 12.70
CA SER A 70 -14.59 -3.62 13.80
C SER A 70 -15.76 -4.40 13.20
N ASP A 71 -16.61 -5.00 14.04
CA ASP A 71 -17.83 -5.69 13.56
C ASP A 71 -18.85 -4.73 12.90
N LYS A 72 -18.61 -3.42 12.95
CA LYS A 72 -19.51 -2.40 12.39
C LYS A 72 -18.95 -1.68 11.17
N ILE A 73 -17.64 -1.77 10.90
CA ILE A 73 -16.98 -1.01 9.83
C ILE A 73 -16.19 -1.94 8.95
N THR A 74 -16.66 -2.07 7.71
CA THR A 74 -16.01 -2.86 6.66
C THR A 74 -15.63 -1.94 5.50
N MET A 75 -14.39 -2.07 5.03
CA MET A 75 -13.92 -1.41 3.81
C MET A 75 -13.71 -2.47 2.75
N LYS A 76 -14.26 -2.27 1.54
CA LYS A 76 -14.04 -3.14 0.39
C LYS A 76 -13.40 -2.35 -0.74
N ILE A 77 -12.26 -2.80 -1.23
CA ILE A 77 -11.60 -2.18 -2.37
C ILE A 77 -12.33 -2.64 -3.64
N VAL A 78 -13.01 -1.72 -4.31
CA VAL A 78 -13.85 -2.05 -5.48
C VAL A 78 -13.18 -1.73 -6.81
N ASP A 79 -12.32 -0.73 -6.85
CA ASP A 79 -11.53 -0.44 -8.04
C ASP A 79 -10.13 0.11 -7.71
N TYR A 80 -9.26 0.04 -8.71
CA TYR A 80 -7.88 0.43 -8.67
C TYR A 80 -7.54 1.21 -9.95
N VAL A 81 -7.25 2.50 -9.80
CA VAL A 81 -6.91 3.40 -10.91
C VAL A 81 -5.48 3.90 -10.72
N PRO A 82 -4.48 3.35 -11.43
CA PRO A 82 -3.11 3.82 -11.34
C PRO A 82 -2.89 5.12 -12.09
N ASN A 83 -2.08 6.01 -11.51
CA ASN A 83 -1.53 7.15 -12.24
C ASN A 83 -0.46 6.69 -13.24
N LYS A 84 -0.17 7.55 -14.22
CA LYS A 84 0.93 7.32 -15.18
C LYS A 84 2.24 7.07 -14.44
N ARG A 85 2.95 6.01 -14.83
CA ARG A 85 4.23 5.63 -14.21
C ARG A 85 5.30 6.70 -14.50
N MET A 86 5.93 7.20 -13.44
CA MET A 86 7.13 8.04 -13.53
C MET A 86 8.38 7.26 -13.09
N LYS A 87 9.36 7.07 -13.97
CA LYS A 87 10.58 6.31 -13.68
C LYS A 87 11.28 6.84 -12.42
N GLY A 88 11.73 5.95 -11.54
CA GLY A 88 12.45 6.30 -10.31
C GLY A 88 11.59 6.89 -9.19
N LYS A 89 10.28 7.08 -9.39
CA LYS A 89 9.36 7.55 -8.33
C LYS A 89 8.52 6.39 -7.78
N PRO A 90 7.90 6.52 -6.59
CA PRO A 90 6.88 5.59 -6.13
C PRO A 90 5.72 5.43 -7.11
N LYS A 91 5.00 4.31 -7.04
CA LYS A 91 3.76 4.13 -7.83
C LYS A 91 2.61 4.80 -7.08
N THR A 92 1.79 5.57 -7.76
CA THR A 92 0.66 6.28 -7.13
C THR A 92 -0.63 6.07 -7.93
N GLY A 93 -1.75 6.41 -7.33
CA GLY A 93 -3.06 6.35 -7.96
C GLY A 93 -4.17 6.49 -6.93
N VAL A 94 -5.34 5.95 -7.26
CA VAL A 94 -6.53 5.99 -6.42
C VAL A 94 -7.12 4.58 -6.29
N PHE A 95 -7.52 4.22 -5.08
CA PHE A 95 -8.46 3.14 -4.84
C PHE A 95 -9.86 3.72 -4.71
N LEU A 96 -10.85 3.08 -5.33
CA LEU A 96 -12.25 3.27 -4.97
C LEU A 96 -12.58 2.25 -3.88
N VAL A 97 -13.09 2.73 -2.75
CA VAL A 97 -13.34 1.91 -1.57
C VAL A 97 -14.76 2.12 -1.09
N ASP A 98 -15.53 1.04 -1.03
CA ASP A 98 -16.84 1.02 -0.39
C ASP A 98 -16.65 0.85 1.11
N ILE A 99 -17.22 1.77 1.88
CA ILE A 99 -17.23 1.72 3.34
C ILE A 99 -18.65 1.43 3.79
N THR A 100 -18.84 0.27 4.40
CA THR A 100 -20.08 -0.12 5.04
C THR A 100 -19.98 0.14 6.54
N LEU A 101 -20.81 1.07 7.03
CA LEU A 101 -20.99 1.34 8.46
C LEU A 101 -22.38 0.88 8.86
N ALA A 102 -22.44 -0.16 9.70
CA ALA A 102 -23.66 -0.89 10.04
C ALA A 102 -24.40 -1.46 8.81
N LYS A 103 -25.23 -0.66 8.13
CA LYS A 103 -25.99 -1.06 6.92
C LYS A 103 -25.89 -0.07 5.76
N ASP A 104 -25.34 1.12 6.01
CA ASP A 104 -25.17 2.13 4.97
C ASP A 104 -23.80 1.98 4.32
N THR A 105 -23.78 1.96 2.99
CA THR A 105 -22.55 1.89 2.21
C THR A 105 -22.30 3.21 1.49
N LYS A 106 -21.08 3.73 1.61
CA LYS A 106 -20.62 4.91 0.88
C LYS A 106 -19.29 4.60 0.20
N SER A 107 -19.21 4.91 -1.09
CA SER A 107 -17.96 4.83 -1.84
C SER A 107 -17.14 6.10 -1.63
N ILE A 108 -15.86 5.93 -1.31
CA ILE A 108 -14.89 7.02 -1.25
C ILE A 108 -13.68 6.71 -2.13
N THR A 109 -12.98 7.76 -2.53
CA THR A 109 -11.67 7.62 -3.18
C THR A 109 -10.56 7.72 -2.13
N MET A 110 -9.59 6.82 -2.20
CA MET A 110 -8.39 6.84 -1.36
C MET A 110 -7.15 6.95 -2.25
N ALA A 111 -6.42 8.06 -2.15
CA ALA A 111 -5.16 8.23 -2.85
C ALA A 111 -4.12 7.27 -2.25
N TYR A 112 -3.40 6.53 -3.09
CA TYR A 112 -2.38 5.59 -2.64
C TYR A 112 -0.98 5.96 -3.12
N ILE A 113 0.00 5.52 -2.33
CA ILE A 113 1.41 5.49 -2.66
C ILE A 113 1.95 4.09 -2.32
N PHE A 114 2.55 3.45 -3.32
CA PHE A 114 3.34 2.24 -3.14
C PHE A 114 4.82 2.59 -3.28
N ASP A 115 5.54 2.48 -2.18
CA ASP A 115 6.98 2.70 -2.12
C ASP A 115 7.66 1.59 -1.32
N LYS A 116 8.77 1.06 -1.85
CA LYS A 116 9.62 0.06 -1.18
C LYS A 116 8.86 -1.09 -0.49
N GLY A 117 7.83 -1.65 -1.15
CA GLY A 117 7.06 -2.78 -0.59
C GLY A 117 5.96 -2.39 0.39
N ILE A 118 5.70 -1.11 0.62
CA ILE A 118 4.63 -0.63 1.49
C ILE A 118 3.57 0.08 0.64
N MET A 119 2.33 -0.38 0.76
CA MET A 119 1.16 0.28 0.21
C MET A 119 0.51 1.13 1.30
N ASN A 120 0.44 2.44 1.08
CA ASN A 120 -0.28 3.37 1.94
C ASN A 120 -1.43 3.98 1.13
N ALA A 121 -2.62 4.06 1.72
CA ALA A 121 -3.77 4.73 1.11
C ALA A 121 -4.46 5.63 2.12
N ILE A 122 -4.87 6.83 1.69
CA ILE A 122 -5.49 7.86 2.53
C ILE A 122 -6.71 8.42 1.82
N GLY A 123 -7.81 8.57 2.56
CA GLY A 123 -9.03 9.25 2.12
C GLY A 123 -9.73 9.94 3.29
N VAL A 124 -10.91 10.47 3.03
CA VAL A 124 -11.75 11.12 4.04
C VAL A 124 -13.11 10.42 4.09
N PHE A 125 -13.53 10.02 5.27
CA PHE A 125 -14.83 9.41 5.52
C PHE A 125 -15.51 10.08 6.72
N ASN A 126 -16.75 10.53 6.55
CA ASN A 126 -17.50 11.28 7.56
C ASN A 126 -16.68 12.42 8.21
N LYS A 127 -16.06 13.26 7.36
CA LYS A 127 -15.19 14.40 7.76
C LYS A 127 -13.92 14.04 8.53
N SER A 128 -13.63 12.75 8.69
CA SER A 128 -12.44 12.25 9.41
C SER A 128 -11.47 11.60 8.44
N ALA A 129 -10.17 11.74 8.71
CA ALA A 129 -9.15 11.04 7.94
C ALA A 129 -9.27 9.53 8.16
N LEU A 130 -9.17 8.79 7.07
CA LEU A 130 -9.13 7.33 7.04
C LEU A 130 -7.91 6.90 6.24
N SER A 131 -7.09 6.03 6.78
CA SER A 131 -5.95 5.49 6.07
C SER A 131 -5.72 4.02 6.39
N PHE A 132 -5.16 3.28 5.43
CA PHE A 132 -4.62 1.96 5.67
C PHE A 132 -3.20 1.85 5.15
N SER A 133 -2.41 1.00 5.81
CA SER A 133 -1.05 0.67 5.44
C SER A 133 -0.86 -0.84 5.49
N THR A 134 -0.22 -1.40 4.46
CA THR A 134 0.11 -2.82 4.41
C THR A 134 1.42 -3.06 3.68
N LYS A 135 2.12 -4.13 4.08
CA LYS A 135 3.24 -4.65 3.30
C LYS A 135 2.71 -5.42 2.10
N VAL A 136 3.44 -5.33 1.00
CA VAL A 136 3.25 -6.13 -0.20
C VAL A 136 4.60 -6.68 -0.60
N ASN A 137 4.72 -8.00 -0.53
CA ASN A 137 5.87 -8.69 -1.06
C ASN A 137 5.80 -8.74 -2.57
N TYR A 138 6.97 -8.62 -3.20
CA TYR A 138 7.12 -8.70 -4.64
C TYR A 138 8.37 -9.50 -4.97
N SER A 139 8.23 -10.48 -5.86
CA SER A 139 9.37 -11.18 -6.45
C SER A 139 9.58 -10.68 -7.88
N LEU A 140 10.78 -10.18 -8.18
CA LEU A 140 11.16 -9.88 -9.56
C LEU A 140 11.34 -11.21 -10.31
N CYS A 141 10.74 -11.34 -11.49
CA CYS A 141 11.06 -12.48 -12.35
C CYS A 141 12.55 -12.40 -12.69
N SER A 142 13.33 -13.42 -12.35
CA SER A 142 14.65 -13.60 -12.93
C SER A 142 14.46 -13.78 -14.44
N VAL A 143 14.78 -12.75 -15.22
CA VAL A 143 14.96 -12.89 -16.66
C VAL A 143 16.10 -13.89 -16.81
N LYS A 144 15.83 -15.09 -17.33
CA LYS A 144 16.90 -15.99 -17.77
C LYS A 144 17.77 -15.18 -18.74
N LEU A 145 18.98 -14.85 -18.32
CA LEU A 145 20.01 -14.36 -19.21
C LEU A 145 20.23 -15.49 -20.22
N LYS A 146 19.80 -15.25 -21.47
CA LYS A 146 20.25 -16.06 -22.60
C LYS A 146 21.68 -15.68 -22.92
#